data_AF-W9X484-F1
#
_entry.id   AF-W9X484-F1
#
_cell.length_a   1.000
_cell.length_b   1.000
_cell.length_c   1.000
_cell.angle_alpha   90.00
_cell.angle_beta   90.00
_cell.angle_gamma   90.00
#
_symmetry.space_group_name_H-M   'P 1'
#
loop_
_entity.id
_entity.type
_entity.pdbx_description
1 polymer ?
#
loop_
_entity_poly.entity_id
_entity_poly.type
_entity_poly.pdbx_seq_one_letter_code
_entity_poly.pdbx_strand_id
1 'polypeptide(L)'
;MGCSIEDEQPEPGGGGDAPTREEDVHFRICQEMSRARAAAMSPSYQAQNLDRREVIELHEGINSMTILGEVLGRQRPNRLVRVVVANDGSKVCTHQPFPGLDHADMAYIAAKGALDFPPPRICDALVRVYFACVYPYAPILDRVKFMQDYRADRHSSFLLQSILANAVPHAPKELLQEAGYTDRVAAQRSLYSKARLLYDIGCEKSQLHLLQGSVMLSSLSFSYAIDKDYRYWLSNAVRIATQMGLHRNYVSETLGARTKRLFRRIWWVLYNRDTLLTISGVDNLRRFNDRYCDTAPLTESDWEEDTEIPVQFRDILCPIPRLQKLFMVEYSKLSIISGLFIRDFKTPNKIPSAEEIAHVSNEICSWRKQLPPEMQIGTFQEWSSDNIWVLVLFAMGFRLEAVFCRAVKDHYRTQNDPASMQRVAQRQESAMFELSTIIQRASMHEVLHLCPLSFMTCASTILAMRIEIALDPTTSSRKLLATKTQIYAELEYLRESCEYWSRLIWTLRMFEAVVARTGLGLTTASPNEAKDRTEGTPQTNPQDGTPGFQKQAPTGRMDNWEGGSIAASTDADFSMSMADDAFGILPVTDNYNWLQNLLGMEHTSDIMDPLNDFL
;
A
#
# COMPACT_ATOMS: atom_id res chain seq x y z
N MET A 1 -48.98 -39.51 38.38
CA MET A 1 -47.86 -39.96 37.54
C MET A 1 -46.84 -38.83 37.56
N GLY A 2 -45.82 -38.97 38.39
CA GLY A 2 -44.69 -38.05 38.47
C GLY A 2 -43.42 -38.90 38.41
N CYS A 3 -42.51 -38.53 37.52
CA CYS A 3 -41.11 -38.90 37.61
C CYS A 3 -40.32 -37.79 36.91
N SER A 4 -39.45 -37.15 37.68
CA SER A 4 -38.56 -36.06 37.28
C SER A 4 -37.55 -36.56 36.25
N ILE A 5 -37.33 -35.79 35.18
CA ILE A 5 -36.23 -35.97 34.23
C ILE A 5 -35.22 -34.86 34.54
N GLU A 6 -33.97 -35.28 34.77
CA GLU A 6 -32.82 -34.45 35.09
C GLU A 6 -32.46 -33.53 33.92
N ASP A 7 -32.14 -32.27 34.24
CA ASP A 7 -31.59 -31.27 33.34
C ASP A 7 -30.15 -31.65 32.94
N GLU A 8 -29.95 -32.12 31.71
CA GLU A 8 -28.64 -32.09 31.06
C GLU A 8 -28.34 -30.66 30.57
N GLN A 9 -27.39 -30.00 31.23
CA GLN A 9 -26.76 -28.79 30.72
C GLN A 9 -25.98 -29.12 29.42
N PRO A 10 -26.11 -28.31 28.36
CA PRO A 10 -25.24 -28.44 27.20
C PRO A 10 -23.84 -27.92 27.55
N GLU A 11 -22.82 -28.75 27.32
CA GLU A 11 -21.41 -28.37 27.42
C GLU A 11 -21.06 -27.14 26.55
N PRO A 12 -20.11 -26.29 26.97
CA PRO A 12 -19.67 -25.14 26.19
C PRO A 12 -18.72 -25.59 25.07
N GLY A 13 -19.29 -26.04 23.95
CA GLY A 13 -18.56 -26.29 22.71
C GLY A 13 -18.38 -25.03 21.87
N GLY A 14 -17.12 -24.61 21.67
CA GLY A 14 -16.71 -23.75 20.55
C GLY A 14 -15.99 -22.45 20.96
N GLY A 15 -14.66 -22.47 20.90
CA GLY A 15 -13.82 -21.27 21.02
C GLY A 15 -14.19 -20.23 19.94
N GLY A 16 -14.82 -19.14 20.36
CA GLY A 16 -15.07 -17.99 19.49
C GLY A 16 -13.79 -17.17 19.32
N ASP A 17 -13.35 -16.97 18.07
CA ASP A 17 -12.23 -16.08 17.76
C ASP A 17 -12.42 -14.68 18.37
N ALA A 18 -11.39 -14.17 19.06
CA ALA A 18 -11.40 -12.84 19.64
C ALA A 18 -11.50 -11.76 18.53
N PRO A 19 -12.30 -10.69 18.75
CA PRO A 19 -12.45 -9.64 17.76
C PRO A 19 -11.12 -8.92 17.52
N THR A 20 -10.75 -8.80 16.24
CA THR A 20 -9.59 -8.08 15.75
C THR A 20 -10.01 -6.62 15.53
N ARG A 21 -9.23 -5.66 16.01
CA ARG A 21 -9.48 -4.25 15.69
C ARG A 21 -9.27 -4.05 14.19
N GLU A 22 -9.98 -3.10 13.58
CA GLU A 22 -9.84 -2.83 12.13
C GLU A 22 -8.36 -2.60 11.72
N GLU A 23 -7.61 -2.03 12.65
CA GLU A 23 -6.19 -1.72 12.50
C GLU A 23 -5.29 -2.98 12.44
N ASP A 24 -5.72 -4.12 12.98
CA ASP A 24 -4.94 -5.37 13.06
C ASP A 24 -5.31 -6.41 11.99
N VAL A 25 -6.26 -6.08 11.09
CA VAL A 25 -6.84 -7.07 10.15
C VAL A 25 -5.82 -7.61 9.14
N HIS A 26 -4.94 -6.76 8.59
CA HIS A 26 -3.89 -7.21 7.66
C HIS A 26 -2.96 -8.25 8.29
N PHE A 27 -2.55 -8.03 9.54
CA PHE A 27 -1.69 -8.96 10.27
C PHE A 27 -2.42 -10.29 10.54
N ARG A 28 -3.68 -10.21 11.01
CA ARG A 28 -4.50 -11.41 11.23
C ARG A 28 -4.70 -12.20 9.95
N ILE A 29 -4.92 -11.55 8.81
CA ILE A 29 -5.03 -12.19 7.50
C ILE A 29 -3.76 -12.98 7.17
N CYS A 30 -2.57 -12.37 7.33
CA CYS A 30 -1.30 -13.06 7.12
C CYS A 30 -1.16 -14.32 8.00
N GLN A 31 -1.57 -14.20 9.27
CA GLN A 31 -1.49 -15.27 10.24
C GLN A 31 -2.42 -16.44 9.86
N GLU A 32 -3.68 -16.16 9.53
CA GLU A 32 -4.65 -17.18 9.12
C GLU A 32 -4.23 -17.90 7.84
N MET A 33 -3.66 -17.19 6.85
CA MET A 33 -3.14 -17.82 5.63
C MET A 33 -2.01 -18.82 5.91
N SER A 34 -1.23 -18.61 6.98
CA SER A 34 -0.11 -19.47 7.39
C SER A 34 -0.51 -20.72 8.18
N ARG A 35 -1.78 -20.81 8.64
CA ARG A 35 -2.28 -21.96 9.44
C ARG A 35 -2.67 -23.15 8.57
N ALA A 36 -2.62 -24.36 9.14
CA ALA A 36 -3.06 -25.59 8.47
C ALA A 36 -4.60 -25.57 8.23
N ARG A 37 -5.05 -26.25 7.17
CA ARG A 37 -6.45 -26.25 6.71
C ARG A 37 -7.41 -26.76 7.81
N ALA A 38 -8.20 -25.87 8.40
CA ALA A 38 -9.34 -26.27 9.22
C ALA A 38 -10.50 -26.72 8.29
N ALA A 39 -11.18 -27.81 8.66
CA ALA A 39 -12.32 -28.32 7.90
C ALA A 39 -13.52 -27.36 8.01
N ALA A 40 -14.17 -27.11 6.86
CA ALA A 40 -15.45 -26.41 6.68
C ALA A 40 -15.61 -25.08 7.46
N MET A 41 -15.18 -23.97 6.85
CA MET A 41 -15.57 -22.63 7.30
C MET A 41 -17.01 -22.34 6.86
N SER A 42 -17.99 -22.72 7.68
CA SER A 42 -19.36 -22.23 7.56
C SER A 42 -19.47 -20.85 8.24
N PRO A 43 -20.25 -19.90 7.69
CA PRO A 43 -20.60 -18.68 8.43
C PRO A 43 -21.19 -19.08 9.78
N SER A 44 -20.72 -18.46 10.87
CA SER A 44 -21.28 -18.77 12.18
C SER A 44 -22.74 -18.32 12.26
N TYR A 45 -23.64 -19.20 12.73
CA TYR A 45 -25.06 -18.85 12.94
C TYR A 45 -25.27 -17.74 14.00
N GLN A 46 -24.22 -17.37 14.74
CA GLN A 46 -24.24 -16.42 15.86
C GLN A 46 -23.85 -14.98 15.51
N ALA A 47 -24.02 -14.54 14.26
CA ALA A 47 -23.76 -13.16 13.83
C ALA A 47 -24.86 -12.14 14.24
N GLN A 48 -25.47 -12.31 15.42
CA GLN A 48 -26.44 -11.35 16.00
C GLN A 48 -25.92 -10.65 17.27
N ASN A 49 -24.62 -10.70 17.55
CA ASN A 49 -24.01 -9.79 18.53
C ASN A 49 -23.71 -8.44 17.87
N LEU A 50 -24.35 -7.37 18.36
CA LEU A 50 -24.36 -6.02 17.80
C LEU A 50 -22.98 -5.32 17.66
N ASP A 51 -21.91 -5.90 18.22
CA ASP A 51 -20.56 -5.30 18.27
C ASP A 51 -19.48 -6.03 17.43
N ARG A 52 -19.85 -7.01 16.60
CA ARG A 52 -18.89 -7.81 15.82
C ARG A 52 -19.30 -7.93 14.34
N ARG A 53 -18.33 -7.88 13.43
CA ARG A 53 -18.51 -8.17 11.99
C ARG A 53 -17.63 -9.33 11.57
N GLU A 54 -18.21 -10.30 10.89
CA GLU A 54 -17.49 -11.42 10.29
C GLU A 54 -17.12 -11.05 8.85
N VAL A 55 -15.81 -11.03 8.53
CA VAL A 55 -15.26 -10.76 7.19
C VAL A 55 -14.65 -12.06 6.66
N ILE A 56 -15.08 -12.48 5.46
CA ILE A 56 -14.50 -13.61 4.75
C ILE A 56 -13.92 -13.10 3.43
N GLU A 57 -12.60 -13.16 3.28
CA GLU A 57 -11.90 -12.69 2.08
C GLU A 57 -11.09 -13.81 1.41
N LEU A 58 -11.12 -13.83 0.07
CA LEU A 58 -10.22 -14.62 -0.74
C LEU A 58 -8.97 -13.79 -1.03
N HIS A 59 -7.79 -14.38 -0.85
CA HIS A 59 -6.50 -13.76 -1.20
C HIS A 59 -5.77 -14.63 -2.22
N GLU A 60 -5.61 -14.10 -3.44
CA GLU A 60 -4.84 -14.77 -4.50
C GLU A 60 -3.36 -14.35 -4.51
N GLY A 61 -2.51 -15.23 -5.06
CA GLY A 61 -1.05 -15.25 -4.91
C GLY A 61 -0.29 -14.14 -5.63
N ILE A 62 -0.74 -12.89 -5.59
CA ILE A 62 0.02 -11.74 -6.10
C ILE A 62 0.18 -10.65 -5.03
N ASN A 63 -0.73 -10.61 -4.07
CA ASN A 63 -0.68 -9.65 -2.98
C ASN A 63 0.55 -9.92 -2.11
N SER A 64 1.23 -8.87 -1.65
CA SER A 64 2.30 -8.97 -0.65
C SER A 64 1.92 -9.85 0.54
N MET A 65 0.68 -9.72 1.03
CA MET A 65 0.14 -10.55 2.11
C MET A 65 0.12 -12.03 1.74
N THR A 66 -0.36 -12.37 0.54
CA THR A 66 -0.44 -13.75 0.07
C THR A 66 0.94 -14.34 -0.17
N ILE A 67 1.87 -13.56 -0.74
CA ILE A 67 3.26 -13.97 -0.93
C ILE A 67 3.88 -14.34 0.43
N LEU A 68 3.71 -13.50 1.45
CA LEU A 68 4.21 -13.79 2.79
C LEU A 68 3.51 -14.98 3.44
N GLY A 69 2.18 -15.11 3.28
CA GLY A 69 1.42 -16.26 3.76
C GLY A 69 1.86 -17.59 3.13
N GLU A 70 2.12 -17.59 1.81
CA GLU A 70 2.67 -18.73 1.05
C GLU A 70 4.05 -19.14 1.56
N VAL A 71 4.92 -18.18 1.87
CA VAL A 71 6.29 -18.44 2.32
C VAL A 71 6.34 -18.88 3.79
N LEU A 72 5.48 -18.34 4.64
CA LEU A 72 5.44 -18.68 6.08
C LEU A 72 4.64 -19.96 6.38
N GLY A 73 3.77 -20.39 5.46
CA GLY A 73 2.95 -21.59 5.60
C GLY A 73 3.73 -22.89 5.36
N ARG A 74 3.53 -23.90 6.21
CA ARG A 74 4.18 -25.23 6.08
C ARG A 74 3.46 -26.19 5.10
N GLN A 75 2.27 -25.85 4.59
CA GLN A 75 1.48 -26.59 3.58
C GLN A 75 0.67 -25.61 2.70
N ARG A 76 -0.07 -26.08 1.66
CA ARG A 76 -0.89 -25.24 0.76
C ARG A 76 -1.67 -24.19 1.57
N PRO A 77 -1.41 -22.88 1.38
CA PRO A 77 -1.94 -21.85 2.27
C PRO A 77 -3.45 -21.71 2.15
N ASN A 78 -4.09 -21.37 3.27
CA ASN A 78 -5.53 -21.09 3.31
C ASN A 78 -5.80 -19.78 2.56
N ARG A 79 -6.31 -19.86 1.32
CA ARG A 79 -6.61 -18.68 0.50
C ARG A 79 -7.90 -17.97 0.89
N LEU A 80 -8.81 -18.67 1.58
CA LEU A 80 -10.04 -18.10 2.11
C LEU A 80 -9.85 -17.87 3.61
N VAL A 81 -9.86 -16.61 4.03
CA VAL A 81 -9.54 -16.20 5.40
C VAL A 81 -10.79 -15.61 6.07
N ARG A 82 -11.03 -16.03 7.31
CA ARG A 82 -12.11 -15.52 8.17
C ARG A 82 -11.50 -14.65 9.26
N VAL A 83 -11.94 -13.39 9.37
CA VAL A 83 -11.55 -12.47 10.44
C VAL A 83 -12.81 -11.86 11.07
N VAL A 84 -12.86 -11.84 12.40
CA VAL A 84 -13.89 -11.11 13.15
C VAL A 84 -13.35 -9.72 13.46
N VAL A 85 -14.00 -8.68 12.94
CA VAL A 85 -13.61 -7.27 13.15
C VAL A 85 -14.52 -6.64 14.21
N ALA A 86 -13.94 -5.88 15.14
CA ALA A 86 -14.70 -5.09 16.11
C ALA A 86 -15.44 -3.93 15.42
N ASN A 87 -16.68 -3.66 15.81
CA ASN A 87 -17.40 -2.48 15.32
C ASN A 87 -16.78 -1.21 15.90
N ASP A 88 -16.37 -0.29 15.02
CA ASP A 88 -16.21 1.11 15.42
C ASP A 88 -17.62 1.66 15.68
N GLY A 89 -17.86 2.25 16.85
CA GLY A 89 -19.18 2.57 17.44
C GLY A 89 -20.10 3.53 16.66
N SER A 90 -19.89 3.67 15.36
CA SER A 90 -20.82 4.27 14.41
C SER A 90 -22.15 3.51 14.39
N LYS A 91 -23.15 4.08 15.06
CA LYS A 91 -24.53 3.57 15.09
C LYS A 91 -25.00 3.31 13.66
N VAL A 92 -25.34 2.05 13.36
CA VAL A 92 -26.05 1.65 12.16
C VAL A 92 -27.47 2.20 12.27
N CYS A 93 -27.79 3.25 11.53
CA CYS A 93 -29.17 3.69 11.37
C CYS A 93 -29.85 2.79 10.34
N THR A 94 -30.77 1.96 10.80
CA THR A 94 -31.65 1.14 9.98
C THR A 94 -32.86 1.94 9.49
N HIS A 95 -33.17 1.74 8.21
CA HIS A 95 -34.37 2.14 7.46
C HIS A 95 -34.62 3.64 7.25
N GLN A 96 -34.65 4.07 5.97
CA GLN A 96 -35.75 4.86 5.41
C GLN A 96 -35.73 4.94 3.86
N PRO A 97 -36.87 5.29 3.22
CA PRO A 97 -37.19 5.08 1.81
C PRO A 97 -36.69 6.21 0.87
N PHE A 98 -36.61 5.91 -0.43
CA PHE A 98 -36.41 6.87 -1.52
C PHE A 98 -37.76 7.41 -2.04
N PRO A 99 -37.89 8.58 -2.73
CA PRO A 99 -36.98 9.72 -2.90
C PRO A 99 -37.59 11.13 -2.54
N GLY A 100 -36.70 12.05 -2.16
CA GLY A 100 -36.90 13.50 -1.96
C GLY A 100 -36.24 13.93 -0.65
N LEU A 101 -35.26 14.86 -0.67
CA LEU A 101 -34.65 15.32 0.59
C LEU A 101 -35.70 16.06 1.40
N ASP A 102 -36.12 15.48 2.51
CA ASP A 102 -37.08 16.15 3.39
C ASP A 102 -36.35 17.11 4.36
N HIS A 103 -37.13 17.79 5.20
CA HIS A 103 -36.55 18.71 6.17
C HIS A 103 -35.66 18.00 7.20
N ALA A 104 -35.95 16.74 7.53
CA ALA A 104 -35.17 15.95 8.48
C ALA A 104 -33.82 15.54 7.87
N ASP A 105 -33.79 15.16 6.59
CA ASP A 105 -32.55 14.89 5.85
C ASP A 105 -31.64 16.13 5.83
N MET A 106 -32.21 17.29 5.52
CA MET A 106 -31.46 18.55 5.49
C MET A 106 -30.94 18.96 6.88
N ALA A 107 -31.76 18.81 7.93
CA ALA A 107 -31.35 19.06 9.31
C ALA A 107 -30.23 18.09 9.74
N TYR A 108 -30.31 16.83 9.33
CA TYR A 108 -29.29 15.82 9.63
C TYR A 108 -27.96 16.11 8.91
N ILE A 109 -28.00 16.46 7.63
CA ILE A 109 -26.82 16.87 6.86
C ILE A 109 -26.13 18.08 7.49
N ALA A 110 -26.91 19.09 7.87
CA ALA A 110 -26.41 20.29 8.52
C ALA A 110 -25.80 19.98 9.90
N ALA A 111 -26.46 19.17 10.72
CA ALA A 111 -25.96 18.75 12.02
C ALA A 111 -24.66 17.93 11.95
N LYS A 112 -24.46 17.19 10.85
CA LYS A 112 -23.22 16.45 10.56
C LYS A 112 -22.14 17.28 9.87
N GLY A 113 -22.43 18.54 9.53
CA GLY A 113 -21.50 19.44 8.84
C GLY A 113 -21.07 18.93 7.46
N ALA A 114 -21.91 18.15 6.77
CA ALA A 114 -21.53 17.53 5.49
C ALA A 114 -21.33 18.56 4.37
N LEU A 115 -22.01 19.71 4.48
CA LEU A 115 -21.89 20.86 3.59
C LEU A 115 -20.82 21.86 4.07
N ASP A 116 -20.16 21.59 5.19
CA ASP A 116 -19.11 22.48 5.69
C ASP A 116 -17.80 22.21 4.96
N PHE A 117 -17.26 23.26 4.36
CA PHE A 117 -15.96 23.27 3.69
C PHE A 117 -14.95 24.11 4.48
N PRO A 118 -13.64 23.85 4.30
CA PRO A 118 -12.62 24.78 4.78
C PRO A 118 -12.84 26.21 4.27
N PRO A 119 -12.26 27.23 4.91
CA PRO A 119 -12.28 28.61 4.43
C PRO A 119 -11.93 28.71 2.92
N PRO A 120 -12.55 29.63 2.14
CA PRO A 120 -12.37 29.68 0.69
C PRO A 120 -10.92 29.68 0.22
N ARG A 121 -10.03 30.42 0.91
CA ARG A 121 -8.58 30.43 0.63
C ARG A 121 -7.95 29.03 0.71
N ILE A 122 -8.34 28.26 1.73
CA ILE A 122 -7.83 26.92 1.97
C ILE A 122 -8.41 25.93 0.96
N CYS A 123 -9.69 26.08 0.61
CA CYS A 123 -10.27 25.31 -0.48
C CYS A 123 -9.57 25.57 -1.81
N ASP A 124 -9.31 26.82 -2.18
CA ASP A 124 -8.56 27.19 -3.39
C ASP A 124 -7.17 26.50 -3.41
N ALA A 125 -6.47 26.52 -2.27
CA ALA A 125 -5.16 25.88 -2.13
C ALA A 125 -5.25 24.35 -2.28
N LEU A 126 -6.23 23.70 -1.65
CA LEU A 126 -6.44 22.24 -1.77
C LEU A 126 -6.89 21.84 -3.19
N VAL A 127 -7.69 22.66 -3.87
CA VAL A 127 -8.07 22.47 -5.28
C VAL A 127 -6.83 22.60 -6.18
N ARG A 128 -5.93 23.54 -5.89
CA ARG A 128 -4.64 23.63 -6.60
C ARG A 128 -3.78 22.38 -6.37
N VAL A 129 -3.70 21.88 -5.13
CA VAL A 129 -3.01 20.61 -4.81
C VAL A 129 -3.62 19.44 -5.59
N TYR A 130 -4.96 19.36 -5.68
CA TYR A 130 -5.62 18.34 -6.50
C TYR A 130 -5.19 18.40 -7.97
N PHE A 131 -5.19 19.58 -8.60
CA PHE A 131 -4.79 19.70 -10.00
C PHE A 131 -3.31 19.42 -10.23
N ALA A 132 -2.44 19.75 -9.27
CA ALA A 132 -1.01 19.49 -9.37
C ALA A 132 -0.64 18.01 -9.13
N CYS A 133 -1.26 17.36 -8.14
CA CYS A 133 -0.80 16.06 -7.65
C CYS A 133 -1.75 14.90 -7.98
N VAL A 134 -3.06 15.13 -8.07
CA VAL A 134 -4.06 14.05 -8.26
C VAL A 134 -4.56 13.95 -9.70
N TYR A 135 -4.86 15.10 -10.30
CA TYR A 135 -5.34 15.17 -11.67
C TYR A 135 -4.44 14.46 -12.71
N PRO A 136 -3.10 14.48 -12.60
CA PRO A 136 -2.25 13.82 -13.59
C PRO A 136 -2.49 12.31 -13.74
N TYR A 137 -2.85 11.60 -12.65
CA TYR A 137 -3.17 10.17 -12.69
C TYR A 137 -4.67 9.86 -12.62
N ALA A 138 -5.50 10.86 -12.34
CA ALA A 138 -6.95 10.74 -12.35
C ALA A 138 -7.61 11.98 -13.01
N PRO A 139 -7.40 12.22 -14.33
CA PRO A 139 -7.91 13.38 -15.05
C PRO A 139 -9.41 13.26 -15.38
N ILE A 140 -10.22 13.09 -14.33
CA ILE A 140 -11.65 12.77 -14.42
C ILE A 140 -12.53 14.02 -14.55
N LEU A 141 -11.95 15.22 -14.45
CA LEU A 141 -12.67 16.49 -14.53
C LEU A 141 -12.41 17.19 -15.85
N ASP A 142 -13.42 17.93 -16.28
CA ASP A 142 -13.25 19.07 -17.14
C ASP A 142 -12.83 20.27 -16.27
N ARG A 143 -11.55 20.66 -16.34
CA ARG A 143 -10.97 21.62 -15.39
C ARG A 143 -11.62 22.98 -15.48
N VAL A 144 -11.83 23.49 -16.69
CA VAL A 144 -12.44 24.80 -16.91
C VAL A 144 -13.90 24.80 -16.45
N LYS A 145 -14.68 23.76 -16.78
CA LYS A 145 -16.08 23.68 -16.34
C LYS A 145 -16.19 23.57 -14.82
N PHE A 146 -15.34 22.74 -14.21
CA PHE A 146 -15.28 22.60 -12.76
C PHE A 146 -14.98 23.94 -12.08
N MET A 147 -13.97 24.69 -12.55
CA MET A 147 -13.63 25.98 -11.96
C MET A 147 -14.72 27.04 -12.14
N GLN A 148 -15.44 27.03 -13.26
CA GLN A 148 -16.59 27.90 -13.48
C GLN A 148 -17.71 27.62 -12.46
N ASP A 149 -18.01 26.36 -12.21
CA ASP A 149 -19.03 25.97 -11.23
C ASP A 149 -18.57 26.22 -9.80
N TYR A 150 -17.30 25.96 -9.51
CA TYR A 150 -16.68 26.18 -8.21
C TYR A 150 -16.69 27.66 -7.82
N ARG A 151 -16.22 28.56 -8.70
CA ARG A 151 -16.22 30.01 -8.46
C ARG A 151 -17.62 30.62 -8.39
N ALA A 152 -18.61 29.98 -9.01
CA ALA A 152 -20.00 30.44 -9.00
C ALA A 152 -20.86 29.75 -7.93
N ASP A 153 -20.25 28.97 -7.03
CA ASP A 153 -20.93 28.22 -5.96
C ASP A 153 -22.04 27.28 -6.46
N ARG A 154 -21.86 26.71 -7.67
CA ARG A 154 -22.75 25.71 -8.29
C ARG A 154 -22.09 24.33 -8.39
N HIS A 155 -21.01 24.12 -7.65
CA HIS A 155 -20.28 22.86 -7.65
C HIS A 155 -21.06 21.78 -6.89
N SER A 156 -20.79 20.52 -7.20
CA SER A 156 -21.29 19.39 -6.44
C SER A 156 -20.56 19.30 -5.10
N SER A 157 -21.29 19.40 -3.98
CA SER A 157 -20.70 19.24 -2.65
C SER A 157 -20.12 17.83 -2.47
N PHE A 158 -20.79 16.79 -2.98
CA PHE A 158 -20.28 15.41 -2.96
C PHE A 158 -18.93 15.29 -3.66
N LEU A 159 -18.86 15.81 -4.88
CA LEU A 159 -17.65 15.76 -5.69
C LEU A 159 -16.52 16.59 -5.06
N LEU A 160 -16.83 17.80 -4.58
CA LEU A 160 -15.82 18.67 -3.97
C LEU A 160 -15.25 18.03 -2.70
N GLN A 161 -16.08 17.50 -1.79
CA GLN A 161 -15.58 16.77 -0.60
C GLN A 161 -14.68 15.59 -1.00
N SER A 162 -15.07 14.84 -2.04
CA SER A 162 -14.28 13.71 -2.56
C SER A 162 -12.93 14.15 -3.13
N ILE A 163 -12.89 15.28 -3.85
CA ILE A 163 -11.66 15.89 -4.40
C ILE A 163 -10.75 16.36 -3.27
N LEU A 164 -11.28 17.12 -2.32
CA LEU A 164 -10.50 17.64 -1.19
C LEU A 164 -9.91 16.50 -0.37
N ALA A 165 -10.66 15.42 -0.12
CA ALA A 165 -10.16 14.24 0.57
C ALA A 165 -8.96 13.56 -0.14
N ASN A 166 -8.91 13.63 -1.48
CA ASN A 166 -7.79 13.14 -2.29
C ASN A 166 -6.60 14.10 -2.33
N ALA A 167 -6.81 15.39 -2.07
CA ALA A 167 -5.72 16.36 -1.99
C ALA A 167 -4.94 16.25 -0.66
N VAL A 168 -5.56 15.75 0.42
CA VAL A 168 -4.97 15.71 1.77
C VAL A 168 -3.58 15.04 1.84
N PRO A 169 -3.32 13.87 1.21
CA PRO A 169 -1.98 13.25 1.26
C PRO A 169 -0.86 14.15 0.71
N HIS A 170 -1.20 15.05 -0.21
CA HIS A 170 -0.26 15.91 -0.93
C HIS A 170 -0.23 17.35 -0.37
N ALA A 171 -1.15 17.71 0.53
CA ALA A 171 -1.23 19.06 1.08
C ALA A 171 -0.10 19.34 2.09
N PRO A 172 0.43 20.57 2.21
CA PRO A 172 1.30 20.94 3.32
C PRO A 172 0.60 20.74 4.68
N LYS A 173 1.35 20.38 5.72
CA LYS A 173 0.77 20.13 7.06
C LYS A 173 0.16 21.41 7.63
N GLU A 174 0.81 22.54 7.40
CA GLU A 174 0.40 23.88 7.84
C GLU A 174 -0.96 24.24 7.24
N LEU A 175 -1.20 23.92 5.97
CA LEU A 175 -2.47 24.16 5.29
C LEU A 175 -3.62 23.37 5.95
N LEU A 176 -3.35 22.13 6.39
CA LEU A 176 -4.34 21.30 7.08
C LEU A 176 -4.63 21.80 8.50
N GLN A 177 -3.62 22.32 9.20
CA GLN A 177 -3.78 22.93 10.52
C GLN A 177 -4.60 24.23 10.43
N GLU A 178 -4.34 25.08 9.43
CA GLU A 178 -5.16 26.26 9.16
C GLU A 178 -6.61 25.88 8.81
N ALA A 179 -6.83 24.71 8.23
CA ALA A 179 -8.16 24.16 7.94
C ALA A 179 -8.90 23.65 9.19
N GLY A 180 -8.24 23.66 10.36
CA GLY A 180 -8.78 23.17 11.63
C GLY A 180 -8.58 21.67 11.87
N TYR A 181 -7.71 20.99 11.13
CA TYR A 181 -7.42 19.58 11.32
C TYR A 181 -6.14 19.36 12.14
N THR A 182 -6.15 18.36 13.02
CA THR A 182 -4.98 17.98 13.83
C THR A 182 -3.87 17.38 12.98
N ASP A 183 -4.24 16.58 11.99
CA ASP A 183 -3.34 15.80 11.15
C ASP A 183 -4.02 15.37 9.83
N ARG A 184 -3.23 14.74 8.94
CA ARG A 184 -3.68 14.23 7.64
C ARG A 184 -4.79 13.18 7.78
N VAL A 185 -4.74 12.33 8.80
CA VAL A 185 -5.69 11.24 9.01
C VAL A 185 -7.05 11.81 9.39
N ALA A 186 -7.10 12.74 10.34
CA ALA A 186 -8.29 13.45 10.75
C ALA A 186 -8.91 14.23 9.56
N ALA A 187 -8.09 14.95 8.80
CA ALA A 187 -8.53 15.70 7.62
C ALA A 187 -9.17 14.79 6.57
N GLN A 188 -8.45 13.72 6.16
CA GLN A 188 -8.93 12.78 5.14
C GLN A 188 -10.18 12.03 5.62
N ARG A 189 -10.21 11.57 6.87
CA ARG A 189 -11.38 10.88 7.45
C ARG A 189 -12.60 11.79 7.47
N SER A 190 -12.45 13.04 7.89
CA SER A 190 -13.54 14.02 7.93
C SER A 190 -14.14 14.25 6.54
N LEU A 191 -13.30 14.65 5.57
CA LEU A 191 -13.73 14.94 4.19
C LEU A 191 -14.33 13.70 3.50
N TYR A 192 -13.74 12.52 3.71
CA TYR A 192 -14.28 11.25 3.21
C TYR A 192 -15.67 10.95 3.81
N SER A 193 -15.82 11.12 5.12
CA SER A 193 -17.09 10.83 5.82
C SER A 193 -18.20 11.77 5.37
N LYS A 194 -17.88 13.05 5.15
CA LYS A 194 -18.81 14.04 4.59
C LYS A 194 -19.23 13.68 3.16
N ALA A 195 -18.28 13.34 2.29
CA ALA A 195 -18.57 12.90 0.92
C ALA A 195 -19.47 11.65 0.92
N ARG A 196 -19.12 10.65 1.72
CA ARG A 196 -19.92 9.43 1.86
C ARG A 196 -21.36 9.73 2.33
N LEU A 197 -21.52 10.60 3.34
CA LEU A 197 -22.84 10.98 3.84
C LEU A 197 -23.71 11.64 2.76
N LEU A 198 -23.13 12.56 1.99
CA LEU A 198 -23.82 13.23 0.88
C LEU A 198 -24.24 12.24 -0.22
N TYR A 199 -23.45 11.20 -0.46
CA TYR A 199 -23.82 10.11 -1.36
C TYR A 199 -24.95 9.25 -0.78
N ASP A 200 -24.84 8.85 0.50
CA ASP A 200 -25.78 7.93 1.16
C ASP A 200 -27.20 8.51 1.27
N ILE A 201 -27.32 9.82 1.52
CA ILE A 201 -28.60 10.53 1.57
C ILE A 201 -29.11 10.90 0.16
N GLY A 202 -28.27 10.70 -0.87
CA GLY A 202 -28.63 10.97 -2.25
C GLY A 202 -28.72 12.46 -2.57
N CYS A 203 -27.87 13.31 -1.97
CA CYS A 203 -27.79 14.73 -2.30
C CYS A 203 -27.40 14.98 -3.76
N GLU A 204 -26.49 14.18 -4.29
CA GLU A 204 -26.06 14.30 -5.68
C GLU A 204 -26.94 13.45 -6.61
N LYS A 205 -27.42 14.07 -7.70
CA LYS A 205 -28.29 13.42 -8.71
C LYS A 205 -27.61 13.30 -10.07
N SER A 206 -26.59 14.12 -10.36
CA SER A 206 -25.78 14.06 -11.56
C SER A 206 -25.00 12.75 -11.61
N GLN A 207 -25.30 11.91 -12.59
CA GLN A 207 -24.57 10.65 -12.81
C GLN A 207 -23.07 10.90 -13.01
N LEU A 208 -22.69 11.99 -13.69
CA LEU A 208 -21.28 12.33 -13.90
C LEU A 208 -20.57 12.67 -12.59
N HIS A 209 -21.20 13.45 -11.70
CA HIS A 209 -20.59 13.77 -10.40
C HIS A 209 -20.56 12.54 -9.48
N LEU A 210 -21.59 11.69 -9.50
CA LEU A 210 -21.59 10.41 -8.79
C LEU A 210 -20.46 9.50 -9.27
N LEU A 211 -20.25 9.41 -10.58
CA LEU A 211 -19.14 8.68 -11.19
C LEU A 211 -17.80 9.24 -10.74
N GLN A 212 -17.58 10.55 -10.92
CA GLN A 212 -16.32 11.22 -10.60
C GLN A 212 -15.97 11.10 -9.10
N GLY A 213 -16.93 11.37 -8.21
CA GLY A 213 -16.73 11.24 -6.77
C GLY A 213 -16.48 9.79 -6.37
N SER A 214 -17.17 8.82 -6.97
CA SER A 214 -16.89 7.39 -6.71
C SER A 214 -15.48 6.98 -7.14
N VAL A 215 -14.98 7.48 -8.28
CA VAL A 215 -13.57 7.25 -8.67
C VAL A 215 -12.63 7.83 -7.61
N MET A 216 -12.90 9.04 -7.13
CA MET A 216 -12.09 9.69 -6.09
C MET A 216 -12.10 8.91 -4.77
N LEU A 217 -13.26 8.50 -4.28
CA LEU A 217 -13.38 7.74 -3.03
C LEU A 217 -12.76 6.33 -3.13
N SER A 218 -12.72 5.74 -4.33
CA SER A 218 -12.01 4.46 -4.56
C SER A 218 -10.49 4.56 -4.35
N SER A 219 -9.90 5.77 -4.36
CA SER A 219 -8.47 5.96 -4.03
C SER A 219 -8.21 6.07 -2.53
N LEU A 220 -9.27 6.24 -1.73
CA LEU A 220 -9.17 6.72 -0.35
C LEU A 220 -9.56 5.71 0.71
N SER A 221 -9.98 4.48 0.39
CA SER A 221 -10.53 3.55 1.41
C SER A 221 -10.14 2.07 1.29
N PHE A 222 -8.98 1.64 1.79
CA PHE A 222 -8.75 0.24 2.19
C PHE A 222 -9.17 0.08 3.66
N SER A 223 -10.48 0.12 3.90
CA SER A 223 -11.08 -0.28 5.18
C SER A 223 -11.58 -1.71 5.02
N TYR A 224 -11.35 -2.56 6.03
CA TYR A 224 -11.92 -3.91 6.07
C TYR A 224 -13.37 -3.93 6.58
N ALA A 225 -13.94 -2.77 6.90
CA ALA A 225 -15.35 -2.65 7.24
C ALA A 225 -16.20 -2.83 5.96
N ILE A 226 -17.12 -3.81 5.99
CA ILE A 226 -17.95 -4.30 4.87
C ILE A 226 -18.83 -3.23 4.17
N ASP A 227 -18.96 -2.01 4.68
CA ASP A 227 -19.98 -1.07 4.19
C ASP A 227 -19.64 -0.44 2.81
N LYS A 228 -18.65 0.46 2.76
CA LYS A 228 -18.24 1.16 1.53
C LYS A 228 -16.72 1.32 1.49
N ASP A 229 -16.02 0.23 1.26
CA ASP A 229 -14.56 0.22 1.01
C ASP A 229 -14.24 0.74 -0.41
N TYR A 230 -12.97 0.68 -0.81
CA TYR A 230 -12.52 1.07 -2.15
C TYR A 230 -13.17 0.21 -3.23
N ARG A 231 -13.45 -1.08 -2.96
CA ARG A 231 -14.07 -2.01 -3.92
C ARG A 231 -15.51 -1.61 -4.19
N TYR A 232 -16.24 -1.16 -3.17
CA TYR A 232 -17.57 -0.59 -3.32
C TYR A 232 -17.54 0.62 -4.26
N TRP A 233 -16.69 1.60 -3.97
CA TRP A 233 -16.63 2.84 -4.74
C TRP A 233 -16.17 2.60 -6.18
N LEU A 234 -15.20 1.72 -6.39
CA LEU A 234 -14.77 1.35 -7.74
C LEU A 234 -15.89 0.62 -8.48
N SER A 235 -16.56 -0.36 -7.85
CA SER A 235 -17.69 -1.07 -8.47
C SER A 235 -18.85 -0.12 -8.79
N ASN A 236 -19.13 0.84 -7.92
CA ASN A 236 -20.14 1.87 -8.17
C ASN A 236 -19.74 2.77 -9.35
N ALA A 237 -18.49 3.21 -9.43
CA ALA A 237 -17.97 3.97 -10.55
C ALA A 237 -18.06 3.19 -11.87
N VAL A 238 -17.64 1.92 -11.87
CA VAL A 238 -17.75 1.02 -13.04
C VAL A 238 -19.21 0.85 -13.48
N ARG A 239 -20.13 0.64 -12.54
CA ARG A 239 -21.57 0.52 -12.81
C ARG A 239 -22.11 1.79 -13.49
N ILE A 240 -21.77 2.97 -12.97
CA ILE A 240 -22.25 4.24 -13.54
C ILE A 240 -21.61 4.48 -14.93
N ALA A 241 -20.31 4.25 -15.08
CA ALA A 241 -19.62 4.43 -16.36
C ALA A 241 -20.15 3.51 -17.46
N THR A 242 -20.44 2.24 -17.11
CA THR A 242 -21.05 1.29 -18.05
C THR A 242 -22.49 1.67 -18.39
N GLN A 243 -23.30 2.12 -17.42
CA GLN A 243 -24.64 2.66 -17.64
C GLN A 243 -24.64 3.90 -18.55
N MET A 244 -23.63 4.77 -18.42
CA MET A 244 -23.43 5.95 -19.28
C MET A 244 -22.81 5.60 -20.65
N GLY A 245 -22.47 4.33 -20.90
CA GLY A 245 -21.94 3.88 -22.20
C GLY A 245 -20.46 4.20 -22.45
N LEU A 246 -19.67 4.55 -21.43
CA LEU A 246 -18.26 4.96 -21.59
C LEU A 246 -17.38 3.87 -22.21
N HIS A 247 -17.77 2.60 -22.07
CA HIS A 247 -17.09 1.43 -22.62
C HIS A 247 -17.29 1.24 -24.14
N ARG A 248 -18.16 2.04 -24.77
CA ARG A 248 -18.58 1.89 -26.16
C ARG A 248 -18.17 3.06 -27.05
N ASN A 249 -17.41 2.79 -28.10
CA ASN A 249 -16.91 3.80 -29.02
C ASN A 249 -18.01 4.45 -29.85
N TYR A 250 -19.04 3.71 -30.28
CA TYR A 250 -20.15 4.30 -31.04
C TYR A 250 -20.94 5.33 -30.21
N VAL A 251 -21.02 5.16 -28.88
CA VAL A 251 -21.65 6.17 -28.00
C VAL A 251 -20.86 7.46 -28.08
N SER A 252 -19.53 7.38 -28.11
CA SER A 252 -18.63 8.52 -28.21
C SER A 252 -18.81 9.35 -29.47
N GLU A 253 -19.35 8.78 -30.55
CA GLU A 253 -19.61 9.48 -31.83
C GLU A 253 -20.82 10.40 -31.76
N THR A 254 -21.71 10.17 -30.80
CA THR A 254 -22.91 11.01 -30.58
C THR A 254 -22.66 12.16 -29.59
N LEU A 255 -21.49 12.17 -28.93
CA LEU A 255 -21.13 13.18 -27.94
C LEU A 255 -20.40 14.37 -28.56
N GLY A 256 -20.63 15.56 -28.02
CA GLY A 256 -19.79 16.72 -28.32
C GLY A 256 -18.32 16.49 -27.96
N ALA A 257 -17.40 17.10 -28.70
CA ALA A 257 -15.96 16.83 -28.60
C ALA A 257 -15.41 16.90 -27.15
N ARG A 258 -15.79 17.92 -26.39
CA ARG A 258 -15.37 18.13 -24.99
C ARG A 258 -15.80 16.98 -24.07
N THR A 259 -17.06 16.54 -24.17
CA THR A 259 -17.59 15.41 -23.41
C THR A 259 -16.96 14.10 -23.82
N LYS A 260 -16.75 13.89 -25.14
CA LYS A 260 -16.06 12.71 -25.67
C LYS A 260 -14.66 12.55 -25.06
N ARG A 261 -13.86 13.62 -25.08
CA ARG A 261 -12.53 13.66 -24.46
C ARG A 261 -12.58 13.29 -22.97
N LEU A 262 -13.47 13.92 -22.22
CA LEU A 262 -13.65 13.67 -20.78
C LEU A 262 -14.00 12.21 -20.49
N PHE A 263 -14.97 11.66 -21.22
CA PHE A 263 -15.45 10.29 -21.02
C PHE A 263 -14.36 9.27 -21.35
N ARG A 264 -13.55 9.51 -22.38
CA ARG A 264 -12.39 8.67 -22.69
C ARG A 264 -11.33 8.71 -21.58
N ARG A 265 -11.03 9.89 -21.03
CA ARG A 265 -10.13 10.02 -19.87
C ARG A 265 -10.64 9.23 -18.67
N ILE A 266 -11.93 9.38 -18.31
CA ILE A 266 -12.54 8.65 -17.19
C ILE A 266 -12.50 7.14 -17.42
N TRP A 267 -12.83 6.69 -18.64
CA TRP A 267 -12.76 5.26 -19.00
C TRP A 267 -11.37 4.68 -18.76
N TRP A 268 -10.32 5.32 -19.28
CA TRP A 268 -8.96 4.84 -19.11
C TRP A 268 -8.47 4.92 -17.66
N VAL A 269 -8.93 5.89 -16.86
CA VAL A 269 -8.68 5.89 -15.41
C VAL A 269 -9.29 4.66 -14.72
N LEU A 270 -10.53 4.31 -15.06
CA LEU A 270 -11.18 3.12 -14.51
C LEU A 270 -10.47 1.83 -14.96
N TYR A 271 -10.13 1.74 -16.25
CA TYR A 271 -9.44 0.58 -16.80
C TYR A 271 -8.09 0.34 -16.12
N ASN A 272 -7.29 1.42 -15.97
CA ASN A 272 -6.00 1.40 -15.30
C ASN A 272 -6.12 1.00 -13.81
N ARG A 273 -7.15 1.48 -13.11
CA ARG A 273 -7.40 1.11 -11.72
C ARG A 273 -7.80 -0.36 -11.58
N ASP A 274 -8.69 -0.83 -12.44
CA ASP A 274 -9.14 -2.22 -12.41
C ASP A 274 -7.98 -3.19 -12.72
N THR A 275 -7.04 -2.84 -13.61
CA THR A 275 -5.84 -3.68 -13.85
C THR A 275 -4.87 -3.58 -12.68
N LEU A 276 -4.58 -2.38 -12.21
CA LEU A 276 -3.69 -2.10 -11.09
C LEU A 276 -4.05 -2.93 -9.85
N LEU A 277 -5.33 -2.93 -9.46
CA LEU A 277 -5.77 -3.65 -8.26
C LEU A 277 -5.66 -5.16 -8.42
N THR A 278 -5.96 -5.71 -9.61
CA THR A 278 -5.75 -7.13 -9.89
C THR A 278 -4.27 -7.52 -9.93
N ILE A 279 -3.41 -6.72 -10.59
CA ILE A 279 -1.96 -6.94 -10.64
C ILE A 279 -1.32 -6.82 -9.25
N SER A 280 -1.88 -6.00 -8.36
CA SER A 280 -1.38 -5.87 -6.99
C SER A 280 -1.92 -6.98 -6.07
N GLY A 281 -2.78 -7.88 -6.57
CA GLY A 281 -3.45 -8.92 -5.77
C GLY A 281 -4.44 -8.35 -4.74
N VAL A 282 -4.85 -7.10 -4.91
CA VAL A 282 -5.79 -6.41 -4.04
C VAL A 282 -7.22 -6.83 -4.39
N ASP A 283 -7.49 -7.02 -5.69
CA ASP A 283 -8.72 -7.61 -6.20
C ASP A 283 -8.41 -8.95 -6.89
N ASN A 284 -9.24 -9.98 -6.67
CA ASN A 284 -9.05 -11.30 -7.28
C ASN A 284 -9.66 -11.41 -8.69
N LEU A 285 -10.46 -10.44 -9.10
CA LEU A 285 -11.17 -10.48 -10.38
C LEU A 285 -11.23 -9.10 -11.03
N ARG A 286 -11.04 -9.08 -12.35
CA ARG A 286 -11.26 -7.92 -13.21
C ARG A 286 -12.75 -7.59 -13.32
N ARG A 287 -13.13 -6.33 -13.19
CA ARG A 287 -14.50 -5.86 -13.44
C ARG A 287 -14.79 -5.72 -14.93
N PHE A 288 -13.79 -5.39 -15.73
CA PHE A 288 -13.93 -5.29 -17.17
C PHE A 288 -13.57 -6.57 -17.89
N ASN A 289 -14.42 -6.97 -18.82
CA ASN A 289 -14.10 -7.99 -19.81
C ASN A 289 -13.80 -7.29 -21.14
N ASP A 290 -12.56 -7.41 -21.59
CA ASP A 290 -12.06 -6.71 -22.77
C ASP A 290 -12.88 -7.04 -24.03
N ARG A 291 -13.51 -8.23 -24.11
CA ARG A 291 -14.35 -8.63 -25.25
C ARG A 291 -15.59 -7.75 -25.47
N TYR A 292 -15.97 -6.96 -24.47
CA TYR A 292 -17.16 -6.09 -24.51
C TYR A 292 -16.81 -4.60 -24.52
N CYS A 293 -15.54 -4.25 -24.56
CA CYS A 293 -15.06 -2.88 -24.49
C CYS A 293 -14.34 -2.54 -25.79
N ASP A 294 -14.74 -1.46 -26.46
CA ASP A 294 -14.15 -1.03 -27.74
C ASP A 294 -13.75 0.46 -27.72
N THR A 295 -13.68 1.07 -26.53
CA THR A 295 -13.33 2.48 -26.35
C THR A 295 -11.98 2.79 -26.98
N ALA A 296 -11.92 3.86 -27.77
CA ALA A 296 -10.71 4.26 -28.46
C ALA A 296 -9.52 4.53 -27.50
N PRO A 297 -8.28 4.28 -27.94
CA PRO A 297 -7.09 4.64 -27.18
C PRO A 297 -7.06 6.12 -26.78
N LEU A 298 -6.41 6.39 -25.65
CA LEU A 298 -6.19 7.74 -25.15
C LEU A 298 -5.12 8.45 -25.99
N THR A 299 -5.32 9.73 -26.29
CA THR A 299 -4.36 10.55 -27.03
C THR A 299 -4.11 11.90 -26.35
N GLU A 300 -3.01 12.58 -26.66
CA GLU A 300 -2.68 13.89 -26.07
C GLU A 300 -3.79 14.94 -26.31
N SER A 301 -4.51 14.82 -27.42
CA SER A 301 -5.66 15.66 -27.77
C SER A 301 -6.91 15.41 -26.91
N ASP A 302 -6.90 14.41 -26.03
CA ASP A 302 -7.97 14.23 -25.04
C ASP A 302 -7.88 15.26 -23.90
N TRP A 303 -6.83 16.07 -23.81
CA TRP A 303 -6.76 17.23 -22.89
C TRP A 303 -6.99 18.53 -23.64
N GLU A 304 -7.48 19.53 -22.92
CA GLU A 304 -7.61 20.88 -23.44
C GLU A 304 -6.26 21.51 -23.82
N GLU A 305 -6.32 22.39 -24.81
CA GLU A 305 -5.23 23.28 -25.20
C GLU A 305 -5.12 24.45 -24.21
N ASP A 306 -3.92 25.03 -24.09
CA ASP A 306 -3.68 26.13 -23.14
C ASP A 306 -4.48 27.40 -23.47
N THR A 307 -4.86 27.55 -24.75
CA THR A 307 -5.74 28.61 -25.25
C THR A 307 -7.19 28.47 -24.77
N GLU A 308 -7.63 27.25 -24.42
CA GLU A 308 -8.97 26.98 -23.89
C GLU A 308 -9.10 27.37 -22.41
N ILE A 309 -7.99 27.66 -21.70
CA ILE A 309 -7.99 28.02 -20.27
C ILE A 309 -8.20 29.54 -20.10
N PRO A 310 -9.35 29.99 -19.54
CA PRO A 310 -9.61 31.40 -19.28
C PRO A 310 -8.56 32.04 -18.36
N VAL A 311 -8.19 33.29 -18.64
CA VAL A 311 -7.16 34.02 -17.90
C VAL A 311 -7.45 34.05 -16.39
N GLN A 312 -8.72 34.20 -16.00
CA GLN A 312 -9.11 34.26 -14.58
C GLN A 312 -8.92 32.96 -13.79
N PHE A 313 -8.61 31.83 -14.44
CA PHE A 313 -8.39 30.55 -13.76
C PHE A 313 -6.93 30.07 -13.83
N ARG A 314 -6.03 30.83 -14.46
CA ARG A 314 -4.62 30.43 -14.65
C ARG A 314 -3.82 30.38 -13.34
N ASP A 315 -4.34 31.02 -12.29
CA ASP A 315 -3.81 30.94 -10.94
C ASP A 315 -3.99 29.53 -10.33
N ILE A 316 -5.04 28.80 -10.68
CA ILE A 316 -5.30 27.44 -10.15
C ILE A 316 -5.06 26.37 -11.22
N LEU A 317 -5.43 26.65 -12.47
CA LEU A 317 -5.31 25.75 -13.62
C LEU A 317 -4.02 26.04 -14.39
N CYS A 318 -2.91 25.46 -13.94
CA CYS A 318 -1.68 25.47 -14.72
C CYS A 318 -1.85 24.67 -16.03
N PRO A 319 -1.16 25.06 -17.13
CA PRO A 319 -1.01 24.23 -18.32
C PRO A 319 -0.58 22.81 -17.95
N ILE A 320 -1.10 21.80 -18.65
CA ILE A 320 -0.72 20.40 -18.40
C ILE A 320 0.58 20.12 -19.14
N PRO A 321 1.68 19.82 -18.45
CA PRO A 321 2.92 19.43 -19.09
C PRO A 321 2.68 18.23 -20.01
N ARG A 322 3.31 18.24 -21.18
CA ARG A 322 3.19 17.15 -22.15
C ARG A 322 3.52 15.78 -21.56
N LEU A 323 4.51 15.71 -20.68
CA LEU A 323 4.89 14.48 -19.96
C LEU A 323 3.75 13.88 -19.14
N GLN A 324 2.87 14.69 -18.54
CA GLN A 324 1.71 14.21 -17.80
C GLN A 324 0.65 13.59 -18.75
N LYS A 325 0.45 14.18 -19.92
CA LYS A 325 -0.45 13.63 -20.96
C LYS A 325 0.10 12.29 -21.47
N LEU A 326 1.39 12.27 -21.82
CA LEU A 326 2.08 11.06 -22.27
C LEU A 326 2.07 9.96 -21.20
N PHE A 327 2.24 10.31 -19.92
CA PHE A 327 2.16 9.35 -18.82
C PHE A 327 0.84 8.58 -18.87
N MET A 328 -0.29 9.28 -18.97
CA MET A 328 -1.60 8.64 -19.01
C MET A 328 -1.81 7.81 -20.28
N VAL A 329 -1.32 8.28 -21.43
CA VAL A 329 -1.35 7.52 -22.69
C VAL A 329 -0.56 6.22 -22.55
N GLU A 330 0.69 6.28 -22.10
CA GLU A 330 1.54 5.09 -21.97
C GLU A 330 1.08 4.16 -20.85
N TYR A 331 0.52 4.71 -19.77
CA TYR A 331 -0.04 3.91 -18.69
C TYR A 331 -1.29 3.13 -19.14
N SER A 332 -2.08 3.70 -20.07
CA SER A 332 -3.21 2.99 -20.68
C SER A 332 -2.74 1.76 -21.49
N LYS A 333 -1.65 1.89 -22.25
CA LYS A 333 -1.04 0.77 -22.99
C LYS A 333 -0.49 -0.29 -22.05
N LEU A 334 0.22 0.11 -21.00
CA LEU A 334 0.72 -0.81 -19.98
C LEU A 334 -0.42 -1.57 -19.28
N SER A 335 -1.57 -0.93 -19.10
CA SER A 335 -2.75 -1.57 -18.54
C SER A 335 -3.34 -2.61 -19.50
N ILE A 336 -3.35 -2.38 -20.82
CA ILE A 336 -3.74 -3.42 -21.79
C ILE A 336 -2.82 -4.65 -21.67
N ILE A 337 -1.50 -4.43 -21.58
CA ILE A 337 -0.52 -5.52 -21.39
C ILE A 337 -0.77 -6.27 -20.07
N SER A 338 -1.12 -5.53 -19.01
CA SER A 338 -1.53 -6.11 -17.72
C SER A 338 -2.78 -6.98 -17.87
N GLY A 339 -3.75 -6.56 -18.68
CA GLY A 339 -4.94 -7.34 -19.02
C GLY A 339 -4.62 -8.66 -19.72
N LEU A 340 -3.68 -8.65 -20.68
CA LEU A 340 -3.20 -9.86 -21.36
C LEU A 340 -2.59 -10.85 -20.35
N PHE A 341 -1.70 -10.37 -19.48
CA PHE A 341 -1.13 -11.20 -18.41
C PHE A 341 -2.21 -11.81 -17.51
N ILE A 342 -3.16 -11.00 -17.02
CA ILE A 342 -4.24 -11.50 -16.16
C ILE A 342 -5.06 -12.57 -16.88
N ARG A 343 -5.47 -12.32 -18.13
CA ARG A 343 -6.22 -13.29 -18.93
C ARG A 343 -5.49 -14.62 -19.07
N ASP A 344 -4.19 -14.59 -19.33
CA ASP A 344 -3.43 -15.80 -19.66
C ASP A 344 -2.98 -16.60 -18.43
N PHE A 345 -2.80 -15.94 -17.28
CA PHE A 345 -2.27 -16.56 -16.06
C PHE A 345 -3.27 -16.71 -14.91
N LYS A 346 -4.40 -16.00 -14.95
CA LYS A 346 -5.40 -15.99 -13.86
C LYS A 346 -6.73 -16.62 -14.24
N THR A 347 -6.93 -17.01 -15.50
CA THR A 347 -8.11 -17.78 -15.89
C THR A 347 -8.08 -19.15 -15.22
N PRO A 348 -9.13 -19.55 -14.47
CA PRO A 348 -9.16 -20.85 -13.80
C PRO A 348 -8.95 -22.01 -14.78
N ASN A 349 -8.11 -22.97 -14.39
CA ASN A 349 -7.74 -24.15 -15.19
C ASN A 349 -7.05 -23.86 -16.52
N LYS A 350 -6.69 -22.61 -16.82
CA LYS A 350 -5.83 -22.27 -17.96
C LYS A 350 -4.37 -22.42 -17.54
N ILE A 351 -3.63 -23.21 -18.32
CA ILE A 351 -2.17 -23.26 -18.24
C ILE A 351 -1.65 -22.42 -19.40
N PRO A 352 -0.85 -21.35 -19.15
CA PRO A 352 -0.36 -20.50 -20.22
C PRO A 352 0.59 -21.28 -21.14
N SER A 353 0.46 -21.07 -22.44
CA SER A 353 1.38 -21.67 -23.42
C SER A 353 2.73 -20.94 -23.46
N ALA A 354 3.78 -21.59 -23.98
CA ALA A 354 5.07 -20.92 -24.17
C ALA A 354 4.98 -19.68 -25.09
N GLU A 355 4.07 -19.71 -26.06
CA GLU A 355 3.78 -18.59 -26.96
C GLU A 355 3.10 -17.43 -26.21
N GLU A 356 2.13 -17.72 -25.34
CA GLU A 356 1.45 -16.70 -24.52
C GLU A 356 2.44 -16.06 -23.53
N ILE A 357 3.30 -16.86 -22.89
CA ILE A 357 4.38 -16.37 -22.01
C ILE A 357 5.32 -15.46 -22.81
N ALA A 358 5.79 -15.91 -23.97
CA ALA A 358 6.69 -15.14 -24.83
C ALA A 358 6.02 -13.85 -25.32
N HIS A 359 4.74 -13.89 -25.67
CA HIS A 359 3.97 -12.75 -26.14
C HIS A 359 3.89 -11.66 -25.07
N VAL A 360 3.43 -11.97 -23.86
CA VAL A 360 3.35 -10.98 -22.76
C VAL A 360 4.75 -10.43 -22.43
N SER A 361 5.76 -11.29 -22.38
CA SER A 361 7.15 -10.90 -22.18
C SER A 361 7.64 -9.90 -23.24
N ASN A 362 7.32 -10.15 -24.51
CA ASN A 362 7.71 -9.32 -25.64
C ASN A 362 6.96 -7.99 -25.63
N GLU A 363 5.67 -7.98 -25.29
CA GLU A 363 4.87 -6.76 -25.19
C GLU A 363 5.42 -5.81 -24.11
N ILE A 364 5.78 -6.33 -22.92
CA ILE A 364 6.42 -5.53 -21.85
C ILE A 364 7.72 -4.88 -22.36
N CYS A 365 8.58 -5.68 -23.01
CA CYS A 365 9.84 -5.20 -23.57
C CYS A 365 9.64 -4.18 -24.69
N SER A 366 8.69 -4.45 -25.58
CA SER A 366 8.36 -3.63 -26.75
C SER A 366 7.82 -2.28 -26.31
N TRP A 367 6.86 -2.28 -25.39
CA TRP A 367 6.31 -1.07 -24.78
C TRP A 367 7.41 -0.19 -24.18
N ARG A 368 8.30 -0.76 -23.36
CA ARG A 368 9.40 -0.01 -22.73
C ARG A 368 10.36 0.60 -23.75
N LYS A 369 10.66 -0.11 -24.85
CA LYS A 369 11.53 0.39 -25.93
C LYS A 369 10.87 1.48 -26.78
N GLN A 370 9.55 1.49 -26.87
CA GLN A 370 8.77 2.45 -27.66
C GLN A 370 8.39 3.71 -26.87
N LEU A 371 8.77 3.81 -25.59
CA LEU A 371 8.55 5.02 -24.81
C LEU A 371 9.24 6.23 -25.48
N PRO A 372 8.56 7.39 -25.54
CA PRO A 372 9.14 8.61 -26.09
C PRO A 372 10.51 8.96 -25.45
N PRO A 373 11.47 9.52 -26.21
CA PRO A 373 12.80 9.85 -25.69
C PRO A 373 12.76 10.85 -24.53
N GLU A 374 11.74 11.72 -24.51
CA GLU A 374 11.48 12.69 -23.44
C GLU A 374 11.17 12.02 -22.09
N MET A 375 10.72 10.76 -22.09
CA MET A 375 10.41 9.99 -20.87
C MET A 375 11.62 9.21 -20.33
N GLN A 376 12.80 9.33 -20.93
CA GLN A 376 13.97 8.62 -20.41
C GLN A 376 14.42 9.23 -19.09
N ILE A 377 14.58 8.40 -18.05
CA ILE A 377 14.89 8.90 -16.70
C ILE A 377 16.22 9.70 -16.66
N GLY A 378 17.16 9.43 -17.56
CA GLY A 378 18.45 10.13 -17.64
C GLY A 378 18.39 11.56 -18.20
N THR A 379 17.25 12.02 -18.71
CA THR A 379 17.09 13.39 -19.23
C THR A 379 16.86 14.42 -18.12
N PHE A 380 16.52 13.98 -16.91
CA PHE A 380 16.13 14.84 -15.80
C PHE A 380 17.27 14.98 -14.77
N GLN A 381 17.61 16.23 -14.44
CA GLN A 381 18.52 16.57 -13.34
C GLN A 381 17.75 16.89 -12.04
N GLU A 382 16.57 17.47 -12.17
CA GLU A 382 15.69 17.85 -11.06
C GLU A 382 14.31 17.19 -11.24
N TRP A 383 13.68 16.86 -10.12
CA TRP A 383 12.35 16.23 -10.08
C TRP A 383 11.31 17.19 -9.51
N SER A 384 10.14 17.24 -10.14
CA SER A 384 9.03 18.11 -9.77
C SER A 384 7.67 17.46 -10.07
N SER A 385 6.58 18.18 -9.78
CA SER A 385 5.21 17.76 -10.12
C SER A 385 5.00 17.49 -11.62
N ASP A 386 5.87 18.02 -12.48
CA ASP A 386 5.70 17.97 -13.92
C ASP A 386 6.28 16.68 -14.53
N ASN A 387 7.36 16.15 -13.93
CA ASN A 387 8.11 15.02 -14.48
C ASN A 387 8.10 13.76 -13.60
N ILE A 388 7.65 13.83 -12.34
CA ILE A 388 7.59 12.68 -11.41
C ILE A 388 6.82 11.48 -11.98
N TRP A 389 5.86 11.73 -12.87
CA TRP A 389 5.03 10.73 -13.54
C TRP A 389 5.84 9.74 -14.40
N VAL A 390 7.03 10.13 -14.82
CA VAL A 390 7.98 9.21 -15.45
C VAL A 390 8.40 8.12 -14.46
N LEU A 391 8.81 8.49 -13.24
CA LEU A 391 9.15 7.51 -12.20
C LEU A 391 7.95 6.61 -11.88
N VAL A 392 6.75 7.19 -11.78
CA VAL A 392 5.52 6.43 -11.53
C VAL A 392 5.28 5.41 -12.64
N LEU A 393 5.39 5.80 -13.92
CA LEU A 393 5.19 4.89 -15.05
C LEU A 393 6.18 3.73 -15.04
N PHE A 394 7.47 4.02 -14.87
CA PHE A 394 8.50 2.99 -14.83
C PHE A 394 8.30 2.06 -13.63
N ALA A 395 7.90 2.59 -12.47
CA ALA A 395 7.61 1.79 -11.29
C ALA A 395 6.46 0.80 -11.55
N MET A 396 5.37 1.25 -12.19
CA MET A 396 4.26 0.36 -12.59
C MET A 396 4.72 -0.72 -13.58
N GLY A 397 5.57 -0.35 -14.55
CA GLY A 397 6.09 -1.27 -15.56
C GLY A 397 6.99 -2.36 -14.96
N PHE A 398 7.92 -1.98 -14.09
CA PHE A 398 8.78 -2.95 -13.41
C PHE A 398 8.04 -3.78 -12.38
N ARG A 399 7.02 -3.23 -11.70
CA ARG A 399 6.14 -4.04 -10.84
C ARG A 399 5.40 -5.09 -11.65
N LEU A 400 4.82 -4.73 -12.81
CA LEU A 400 4.17 -5.69 -13.70
C LEU A 400 5.14 -6.80 -14.12
N GLU A 401 6.36 -6.42 -14.52
CA GLU A 401 7.38 -7.40 -14.94
C GLU A 401 7.81 -8.33 -13.80
N ALA A 402 8.02 -7.81 -12.58
CA ALA A 402 8.36 -8.63 -11.42
C ALA A 402 7.25 -9.62 -11.06
N VAL A 403 5.99 -9.17 -11.07
CA VAL A 403 4.81 -10.02 -10.84
C VAL A 403 4.65 -11.08 -11.94
N PHE A 404 4.80 -10.68 -13.19
CA PHE A 404 4.75 -11.58 -14.34
C PHE A 404 5.84 -12.66 -14.24
N CYS A 405 7.09 -12.26 -13.99
CA CYS A 405 8.19 -13.20 -13.83
C CYS A 405 7.97 -14.16 -12.65
N ARG A 406 7.40 -13.70 -11.53
CA ARG A 406 7.01 -14.58 -10.43
C ARG A 406 6.03 -15.66 -10.88
N ALA A 407 4.96 -15.28 -11.59
CA ALA A 407 3.95 -16.22 -12.08
C ALA A 407 4.51 -17.22 -13.10
N VAL A 408 5.41 -16.77 -14.00
CA VAL A 408 6.09 -17.64 -14.97
C VAL A 408 7.08 -18.58 -14.27
N LYS A 409 7.79 -18.11 -13.24
CA LYS A 409 8.68 -18.94 -12.41
C LYS A 409 7.90 -20.08 -11.76
N ASP A 410 6.73 -19.78 -11.21
CA ASP A 410 5.84 -20.80 -10.64
C ASP A 410 5.36 -21.81 -11.69
N HIS A 411 5.02 -21.34 -12.89
CA HIS A 411 4.66 -22.20 -14.03
C HIS A 411 5.80 -23.17 -14.39
N TYR A 412 7.02 -22.70 -14.60
CA TYR A 412 8.16 -23.58 -14.91
C TYR A 412 8.55 -24.50 -13.75
N ARG A 413 8.30 -24.09 -12.50
CA ARG A 413 8.44 -24.98 -11.33
C ARG A 413 7.49 -26.16 -11.43
N THR A 414 6.24 -25.97 -11.85
CA THR A 414 5.28 -27.08 -12.03
C THR A 414 5.62 -28.00 -13.20
N GLN A 415 6.36 -27.50 -14.20
CA GLN A 415 6.81 -28.29 -15.35
C GLN A 415 8.18 -28.95 -15.17
N ASN A 416 8.85 -28.73 -14.03
CA ASN A 416 10.22 -29.20 -13.77
C ASN A 416 11.26 -28.73 -14.82
N ASP A 417 11.18 -27.49 -15.29
CA ASP A 417 12.18 -26.86 -16.16
C ASP A 417 13.08 -25.88 -15.38
N PRO A 418 14.20 -26.36 -14.79
CA PRO A 418 15.08 -25.52 -13.97
C PRO A 418 15.82 -24.45 -14.79
N ALA A 419 16.10 -24.70 -16.07
CA ALA A 419 16.84 -23.76 -16.92
C ALA A 419 15.98 -22.53 -17.26
N SER A 420 14.71 -22.73 -17.60
CA SER A 420 13.77 -21.63 -17.83
C SER A 420 13.39 -20.93 -16.53
N MET A 421 13.23 -21.67 -15.43
CA MET A 421 13.01 -21.09 -14.10
C MET A 421 14.15 -20.14 -13.72
N GLN A 422 15.41 -20.54 -13.88
CA GLN A 422 16.57 -19.72 -13.52
C GLN A 422 16.66 -18.44 -14.35
N ARG A 423 16.41 -18.52 -15.67
CA ARG A 423 16.38 -17.34 -16.55
C ARG A 423 15.31 -16.34 -16.14
N VAL A 424 14.12 -16.84 -15.79
CA VAL A 424 13.00 -15.99 -15.34
C VAL A 424 13.26 -15.42 -13.95
N ALA A 425 13.89 -16.16 -13.04
CA ALA A 425 14.29 -15.68 -11.72
C ALA A 425 15.30 -14.52 -11.82
N GLN A 426 16.31 -14.64 -12.70
CA GLN A 426 17.25 -13.55 -12.98
C GLN A 426 16.52 -12.29 -13.49
N ARG A 427 15.56 -12.47 -14.40
CA ARG A 427 14.75 -11.35 -14.91
C ARG A 427 13.86 -10.73 -13.83
N GLN A 428 13.28 -11.54 -12.94
CA GLN A 428 12.52 -11.07 -11.79
C GLN A 428 13.40 -10.18 -10.90
N GLU A 429 14.61 -10.65 -10.56
CA GLU A 429 15.57 -9.91 -9.73
C GLU A 429 16.02 -8.60 -10.39
N SER A 430 16.28 -8.61 -11.70
CA SER A 430 16.58 -7.37 -12.45
C SER A 430 15.42 -6.38 -12.39
N ALA A 431 14.18 -6.81 -12.61
CA ALA A 431 13.01 -5.93 -12.53
C ALA A 431 12.81 -5.36 -11.11
N MET A 432 13.03 -6.18 -10.07
CA MET A 432 12.98 -5.73 -8.68
C MET A 432 14.09 -4.71 -8.36
N PHE A 433 15.30 -4.90 -8.89
CA PHE A 433 16.42 -3.98 -8.70
C PHE A 433 16.17 -2.61 -9.35
N GLU A 434 15.67 -2.60 -10.59
CA GLU A 434 15.30 -1.36 -11.28
C GLU A 434 14.17 -0.63 -10.54
N LEU A 435 13.19 -1.36 -10.03
CA LEU A 435 12.11 -0.80 -9.22
C LEU A 435 12.63 -0.16 -7.92
N SER A 436 13.53 -0.84 -7.20
CA SER A 436 14.20 -0.26 -6.02
C SER A 436 14.94 1.03 -6.38
N THR A 437 15.64 1.07 -7.51
CA THR A 437 16.39 2.25 -7.97
C THR A 437 15.47 3.43 -8.26
N ILE A 438 14.28 3.18 -8.79
CA ILE A 438 13.27 4.23 -9.03
C ILE A 438 12.72 4.79 -7.73
N ILE A 439 12.41 3.92 -6.76
CA ILE A 439 11.93 4.33 -5.43
C ILE A 439 13.01 5.14 -4.72
N GLN A 440 14.25 4.65 -4.71
CA GLN A 440 15.41 5.34 -4.15
C GLN A 440 15.61 6.72 -4.78
N ARG A 441 15.45 6.84 -6.11
CA ARG A 441 15.55 8.14 -6.78
C ARG A 441 14.49 9.11 -6.29
N ALA A 442 13.24 8.66 -6.14
CA ALA A 442 12.17 9.52 -5.63
C ALA A 442 12.40 9.96 -4.17
N SER A 443 12.94 9.07 -3.32
CA SER A 443 13.34 9.38 -1.94
C SER A 443 14.52 10.36 -1.89
N MET A 444 15.61 10.08 -2.61
CA MET A 444 16.82 10.93 -2.65
C MET A 444 16.56 12.36 -3.14
N HIS A 445 15.55 12.57 -3.98
CA HIS A 445 15.14 13.88 -4.47
C HIS A 445 13.96 14.48 -3.67
N GLU A 446 13.54 13.87 -2.56
CA GLU A 446 12.49 14.35 -1.66
C GLU A 446 11.11 14.55 -2.34
N VAL A 447 10.84 13.77 -3.39
CA VAL A 447 9.62 13.90 -4.22
C VAL A 447 8.58 12.80 -3.94
N LEU A 448 8.76 11.98 -2.91
CA LEU A 448 7.79 10.95 -2.52
C LEU A 448 6.40 11.53 -2.19
N HIS A 449 6.33 12.74 -1.64
CA HIS A 449 5.08 13.43 -1.33
C HIS A 449 4.22 13.73 -2.58
N LEU A 450 4.80 13.72 -3.79
CA LEU A 450 4.10 13.90 -5.06
C LEU A 450 3.58 12.58 -5.63
N CYS A 451 4.09 11.44 -5.16
CA CYS A 451 3.76 10.13 -5.69
C CYS A 451 2.42 9.60 -5.17
N PRO A 452 1.60 8.96 -6.04
CA PRO A 452 0.35 8.33 -5.62
C PRO A 452 0.62 7.10 -4.74
N LEU A 453 -0.38 6.68 -3.95
CA LEU A 453 -0.31 5.47 -3.12
C LEU A 453 0.13 4.22 -3.90
N SER A 454 -0.27 4.10 -5.17
CA SER A 454 0.11 2.96 -6.02
C SER A 454 1.61 2.86 -6.26
N PHE A 455 2.35 3.98 -6.24
CA PHE A 455 3.80 3.98 -6.31
C PHE A 455 4.41 3.40 -5.03
N MET A 456 3.87 3.78 -3.88
CA MET A 456 4.37 3.30 -2.58
C MET A 456 4.13 1.80 -2.41
N THR A 457 3.02 1.26 -2.91
CA THR A 457 2.74 -0.19 -2.84
C THR A 457 3.65 -1.03 -3.75
N CYS A 458 4.43 -0.41 -4.65
CA CYS A 458 5.51 -1.11 -5.35
C CYS A 458 6.58 -1.62 -4.38
N ALA A 459 6.96 -0.84 -3.37
CA ALA A 459 7.93 -1.24 -2.34
C ALA A 459 7.45 -2.50 -1.61
N SER A 460 6.18 -2.52 -1.17
CA SER A 460 5.55 -3.69 -0.55
C SER A 460 5.59 -4.93 -1.45
N THR A 461 5.40 -4.76 -2.77
CA THR A 461 5.40 -5.88 -3.72
C THR A 461 6.77 -6.54 -3.79
N ILE A 462 7.83 -5.74 -3.97
CA ILE A 462 9.19 -6.27 -4.08
C ILE A 462 9.75 -6.73 -2.73
N LEU A 463 9.38 -6.09 -1.64
CA LEU A 463 9.76 -6.50 -0.28
C LEU A 463 9.26 -7.93 0.01
N ALA A 464 8.00 -8.25 -0.33
CA ALA A 464 7.47 -9.60 -0.19
C ALA A 464 8.23 -10.62 -1.05
N MET A 465 8.58 -10.27 -2.29
CA MET A 465 9.38 -11.13 -3.17
C MET A 465 10.82 -11.31 -2.68
N ARG A 466 11.43 -10.29 -2.07
CA ARG A 466 12.78 -10.40 -1.47
C ARG A 466 12.76 -11.32 -0.25
N ILE A 467 11.71 -11.25 0.58
CA ILE A 467 11.51 -12.17 1.71
C ILE A 467 11.33 -13.60 1.19
N GLU A 468 10.54 -13.81 0.13
CA GLU A 468 10.42 -15.11 -0.55
C GLU A 468 11.80 -15.66 -0.96
N ILE A 469 12.63 -14.84 -1.62
CA ILE A 469 13.99 -15.24 -2.03
C ILE A 469 14.89 -15.54 -0.83
N ALA A 470 14.81 -14.73 0.23
CA ALA A 470 15.65 -14.89 1.42
C ALA A 470 15.30 -16.15 2.22
N LEU A 471 14.06 -16.63 2.12
CA LEU A 471 13.57 -17.83 2.82
C LEU A 471 13.69 -19.11 1.97
N ASP A 472 14.07 -19.00 0.70
CA ASP A 472 14.37 -20.15 -0.14
C ASP A 472 15.65 -20.87 0.38
N PRO A 473 15.59 -22.16 0.75
CA PRO A 473 16.73 -22.93 1.24
C PRO A 473 17.88 -23.05 0.22
N THR A 474 17.60 -22.84 -1.08
CA THR A 474 18.59 -22.89 -2.15
C THR A 474 19.40 -21.60 -2.29
N THR A 475 19.02 -20.54 -1.57
CA THR A 475 19.70 -19.24 -1.62
C THR A 475 21.08 -19.31 -0.97
N SER A 476 22.12 -18.96 -1.74
CA SER A 476 23.50 -18.92 -1.23
C SER A 476 23.69 -17.88 -0.13
N SER A 477 24.62 -18.11 0.81
CA SER A 477 24.89 -17.19 1.93
C SER A 477 25.23 -15.76 1.49
N ARG A 478 25.98 -15.62 0.38
CA ARG A 478 26.31 -14.31 -0.20
C ARG A 478 25.05 -13.60 -0.71
N LYS A 479 24.18 -14.32 -1.40
CA LYS A 479 22.92 -13.78 -1.92
C LYS A 479 21.97 -13.43 -0.78
N LEU A 480 21.88 -14.26 0.26
CA LEU A 480 21.09 -13.99 1.45
C LEU A 480 21.50 -12.69 2.13
N LEU A 481 22.80 -12.45 2.31
CA LEU A 481 23.29 -11.21 2.91
C LEU A 481 22.91 -9.98 2.08
N ALA A 482 23.09 -10.04 0.75
CA ALA A 482 22.69 -8.94 -0.14
C ALA A 482 21.18 -8.69 -0.11
N THR A 483 20.36 -9.76 -0.12
CA THR A 483 18.90 -9.66 -0.02
C THR A 483 18.46 -9.06 1.32
N LYS A 484 19.12 -9.41 2.44
CA LYS A 484 18.86 -8.78 3.74
C LYS A 484 19.06 -7.27 3.69
N THR A 485 20.19 -6.79 3.16
CA THR A 485 20.44 -5.34 3.03
C THR A 485 19.35 -4.66 2.20
N GLN A 486 18.90 -5.29 1.11
CA GLN A 486 17.84 -4.76 0.27
C GLN A 486 16.48 -4.74 0.98
N ILE A 487 16.14 -5.77 1.77
CA ILE A 487 14.92 -5.80 2.60
C ILE A 487 14.87 -4.58 3.53
N TYR A 488 15.99 -4.25 4.18
CA TYR A 488 16.07 -3.09 5.07
C TYR A 488 15.94 -1.75 4.35
N ALA A 489 16.55 -1.61 3.17
CA ALA A 489 16.38 -0.41 2.35
C ALA A 489 14.91 -0.22 1.96
N GLU A 490 14.22 -1.27 1.53
CA GLU A 490 12.79 -1.21 1.19
C GLU A 490 11.89 -0.91 2.40
N LEU A 491 12.22 -1.43 3.58
CA LEU A 491 11.52 -1.10 4.82
C LEU A 491 11.64 0.39 5.16
N GLU A 492 12.82 0.99 4.94
CA GLU A 492 13.02 2.42 5.19
C GLU A 492 12.18 3.28 4.22
N TYR A 493 12.15 2.94 2.94
CA TYR A 493 11.28 3.64 1.98
C TYR A 493 9.81 3.51 2.34
N LEU A 494 9.38 2.35 2.82
CA LEU A 494 8.02 2.13 3.27
C LEU A 494 7.70 2.94 4.53
N ARG A 495 8.67 3.10 5.44
CA ARG A 495 8.58 3.94 6.64
C ARG A 495 8.47 5.43 6.30
N GLU A 496 9.31 5.93 5.40
CA GLU A 496 9.22 7.30 4.87
C GLU A 496 7.84 7.55 4.23
N SER A 497 7.35 6.58 3.44
CA SER A 497 6.05 6.68 2.77
C SER A 497 4.86 6.76 3.74
N CYS A 498 5.01 6.29 4.99
CA CYS A 498 3.95 6.33 6.00
C CYS A 498 3.60 7.76 6.44
N GLU A 499 4.49 8.72 6.27
CA GLU A 499 4.25 10.14 6.60
C GLU A 499 3.10 10.73 5.75
N TYR A 500 3.04 10.34 4.48
CA TYR A 500 2.04 10.82 3.52
C TYR A 500 0.83 9.90 3.45
N TRP A 501 1.07 8.60 3.57
CA TRP A 501 0.07 7.55 3.41
C TRP A 501 -0.02 6.71 4.69
N SER A 502 -0.81 7.17 5.66
CA SER A 502 -0.99 6.53 6.97
C SER A 502 -1.36 5.05 6.91
N ARG A 503 -1.99 4.58 5.82
CA ARG A 503 -2.29 3.16 5.61
C ARG A 503 -1.07 2.26 5.52
N LEU A 504 0.05 2.80 5.03
CA LEU A 504 1.26 2.01 4.88
C LEU A 504 1.85 1.62 6.24
N ILE A 505 1.48 2.29 7.33
CA ILE A 505 1.94 1.97 8.70
C ILE A 505 1.66 0.50 9.02
N TRP A 506 0.49 -0.02 8.65
CA TRP A 506 0.13 -1.41 8.94
C TRP A 506 0.82 -2.40 8.00
N THR A 507 1.02 -2.00 6.75
CA THR A 507 1.82 -2.80 5.81
C THR A 507 3.27 -2.91 6.31
N LEU A 508 3.84 -1.80 6.79
CA LEU A 508 5.17 -1.74 7.39
C LEU A 508 5.27 -2.64 8.63
N ARG A 509 4.37 -2.48 9.61
CA ARG A 509 4.35 -3.30 10.83
C ARG A 509 4.27 -4.79 10.52
N MET A 510 3.45 -5.15 9.54
CA MET A 510 3.30 -6.52 9.07
C MET A 510 4.61 -7.07 8.50
N PHE A 511 5.33 -6.30 7.69
CA PHE A 511 6.66 -6.70 7.21
C PHE A 511 7.71 -6.77 8.33
N GLU A 512 7.74 -5.79 9.24
CA GLU A 512 8.65 -5.78 10.39
C GLU A 512 8.46 -7.03 11.26
N ALA A 513 7.21 -7.41 11.54
CA ALA A 513 6.87 -8.61 12.28
C ALA A 513 7.34 -9.89 11.56
N VAL A 514 7.17 -9.95 10.24
CA VAL A 514 7.65 -11.10 9.44
C VAL A 514 9.18 -11.18 9.43
N VAL A 515 9.87 -10.06 9.26
CA VAL A 515 11.35 -10.01 9.28
C VAL A 515 11.90 -10.43 10.65
N ALA A 516 11.27 -9.98 11.74
CA ALA A 516 11.64 -10.40 13.10
C ALA A 516 11.43 -11.90 13.31
N ARG A 517 10.26 -12.43 12.93
CA ARG A 517 9.90 -13.85 13.10
C ARG A 517 10.80 -14.81 12.31
N THR A 518 11.32 -14.34 11.18
CA THR A 518 12.10 -15.18 10.24
C THR A 518 13.60 -15.11 10.46
N GLY A 519 14.08 -14.32 11.43
CA GLY A 519 15.53 -14.12 11.63
C GLY A 519 16.20 -13.41 10.45
N LEU A 520 15.42 -12.71 9.62
CA LEU A 520 15.95 -11.92 8.51
C LEU A 520 16.57 -10.60 8.97
N GLY A 521 16.53 -10.34 10.28
CA GLY A 521 17.16 -9.18 10.87
C GLY A 521 18.67 -9.07 10.59
N LEU A 522 19.17 -7.83 10.53
CA LEU A 522 20.58 -7.49 10.62
C LEU A 522 20.97 -7.58 12.09
N THR A 523 21.45 -8.73 12.55
CA THR A 523 22.19 -8.79 13.82
C THR A 523 23.47 -7.97 13.65
N THR A 524 23.57 -6.83 14.33
CA THR A 524 24.86 -6.31 14.74
C THR A 524 25.43 -7.33 15.72
N ALA A 525 26.23 -8.27 15.22
CA ALA A 525 27.03 -9.10 16.09
C ALA A 525 27.95 -8.14 16.88
N SER A 526 27.60 -7.88 18.15
CA SER A 526 28.53 -7.29 19.09
C SER A 526 29.73 -8.25 19.20
N PRO A 527 30.99 -7.79 19.17
CA PRO A 527 32.17 -8.67 19.12
C PRO A 527 32.37 -9.61 20.32
N ASN A 528 31.44 -9.66 21.28
CA ASN A 528 31.61 -10.40 22.53
C ASN A 528 30.99 -11.80 22.59
N GLU A 529 30.22 -12.25 21.59
CA GLU A 529 29.65 -13.62 21.60
C GLU A 529 30.55 -14.67 20.90
N ALA A 530 31.70 -14.27 20.37
CA ALA A 530 32.67 -15.19 19.77
C ALA A 530 33.67 -15.81 20.75
N LYS A 531 33.58 -15.53 22.07
CA LYS A 531 34.51 -16.05 23.08
C LYS A 531 34.05 -17.28 23.86
N ASP A 532 32.80 -17.70 23.74
CA ASP A 532 32.25 -18.81 24.57
C ASP A 532 32.11 -20.16 23.83
N ARG A 533 32.84 -20.36 22.72
CA ARG A 533 32.79 -21.62 21.95
C ARG A 533 34.14 -22.26 21.64
N THR A 534 35.18 -21.98 22.42
CA THR A 534 36.46 -22.67 22.29
C THR A 534 37.17 -22.88 23.63
N GLU A 535 36.56 -23.64 24.55
CA GLU A 535 37.34 -24.36 25.56
C GLU A 535 36.81 -25.79 25.71
N GLY A 536 37.61 -26.73 25.21
CA GLY A 536 37.34 -28.14 25.26
C GLY A 536 38.57 -28.88 24.74
N THR A 537 39.63 -28.93 25.54
CA THR A 537 40.68 -29.94 25.35
C THR A 537 41.39 -30.21 26.69
N PRO A 538 41.80 -31.47 26.95
CA PRO A 538 41.99 -32.00 28.30
C PRO A 538 43.40 -31.79 28.85
N GLN A 539 43.48 -31.85 30.17
CA GLN A 539 44.66 -31.74 31.01
C GLN A 539 45.76 -32.75 30.65
N THR A 540 47.01 -32.27 30.56
CA THR A 540 48.21 -32.98 31.02
C THR A 540 49.28 -31.98 31.48
N ASN A 541 49.68 -32.09 32.75
CA ASN A 541 50.91 -31.53 33.32
C ASN A 541 52.11 -32.42 32.91
N PRO A 542 53.37 -31.92 32.82
CA PRO A 542 54.12 -31.55 34.03
C PRO A 542 55.16 -30.39 33.93
N GLN A 543 55.29 -29.70 35.07
CA GLN A 543 56.47 -29.15 35.78
C GLN A 543 57.72 -28.57 35.08
N ASP A 544 58.14 -27.45 35.70
CA ASP A 544 59.49 -26.92 36.01
C ASP A 544 60.19 -25.89 35.10
N GLY A 545 60.52 -24.74 35.73
CA GLY A 545 61.76 -23.97 35.45
C GLY A 545 61.61 -22.55 34.89
N THR A 546 61.57 -21.53 35.75
CA THR A 546 61.87 -20.10 35.46
C THR A 546 63.41 -19.84 35.49
N PRO A 547 63.95 -18.62 35.25
CA PRO A 547 63.44 -17.38 34.61
C PRO A 547 64.46 -16.61 33.69
N GLY A 548 63.99 -15.58 32.95
CA GLY A 548 64.69 -14.27 32.90
C GLY A 548 65.15 -13.69 31.56
N PHE A 549 65.24 -12.34 31.56
CA PHE A 549 65.76 -11.34 30.59
C PHE A 549 64.75 -10.66 29.64
N GLN A 550 64.31 -9.39 29.83
CA GLN A 550 64.93 -8.03 29.82
C GLN A 550 65.23 -7.42 28.44
N LYS A 551 64.66 -6.21 28.22
CA LYS A 551 65.09 -5.07 27.35
C LYS A 551 64.96 -5.31 25.83
N GLN A 552 64.69 -4.34 24.95
CA GLN A 552 64.83 -2.88 24.96
C GLN A 552 64.10 -2.30 23.73
N ALA A 553 63.60 -1.07 23.82
CA ALA A 553 63.29 -0.21 22.66
C ALA A 553 64.56 0.52 22.18
N PRO A 554 64.54 1.07 20.95
CA PRO A 554 64.82 2.51 20.78
C PRO A 554 63.89 3.16 19.72
N THR A 555 63.16 4.23 20.01
CA THR A 555 63.52 5.67 19.96
C THR A 555 64.12 6.18 18.64
N GLY A 556 63.36 7.05 17.97
CA GLY A 556 63.82 8.11 17.07
C GLY A 556 62.90 9.33 17.25
N ARG A 557 63.47 10.48 17.61
CA ARG A 557 62.84 11.71 18.12
C ARG A 557 63.30 12.91 17.28
N MET A 558 62.57 14.02 17.43
CA MET A 558 62.92 15.45 17.20
C MET A 558 62.37 16.06 15.91
N ASP A 559 61.85 17.29 15.85
CA ASP A 559 61.39 18.33 16.80
C ASP A 559 60.71 19.41 15.89
N ASN A 560 59.48 19.86 16.13
CA ASN A 560 59.03 21.05 16.88
C ASN A 560 59.60 22.43 16.49
N TRP A 561 58.71 23.33 16.03
CA TRP A 561 58.40 24.66 16.62
C TRP A 561 57.22 25.32 15.86
N GLU A 562 56.06 25.55 16.50
CA GLU A 562 55.60 26.79 17.22
C GLU A 562 55.41 28.01 16.29
N GLY A 563 54.30 28.77 16.28
CA GLY A 563 53.09 28.79 17.08
C GLY A 563 52.12 29.89 16.56
N GLY A 564 50.86 29.84 16.99
CA GLY A 564 49.84 30.83 16.67
C GLY A 564 48.47 30.43 17.24
N SER A 565 48.22 30.81 18.49
CA SER A 565 46.98 30.59 19.25
C SER A 565 45.99 31.74 19.03
N ILE A 566 44.71 31.44 18.78
CA ILE A 566 43.55 32.14 19.39
C ILE A 566 42.44 31.11 19.67
N ALA A 567 41.88 31.23 20.87
CA ALA A 567 41.03 30.31 21.59
C ALA A 567 39.63 30.06 20.99
N ALA A 568 39.14 28.82 21.16
CA ALA A 568 37.72 28.48 21.14
C ALA A 568 37.34 28.02 22.56
N SER A 569 36.37 28.70 23.15
CA SER A 569 35.80 28.44 24.47
C SER A 569 35.08 27.09 24.52
N THR A 570 35.52 26.24 25.43
CA THR A 570 34.72 25.17 26.05
C THR A 570 33.80 25.76 27.13
N ASP A 571 32.75 24.98 27.41
CA ASP A 571 31.78 25.08 28.52
C ASP A 571 30.45 25.78 28.22
N ALA A 572 29.47 24.94 27.86
CA ALA A 572 28.11 25.04 28.41
C ALA A 572 27.53 23.63 28.53
N ASP A 573 27.46 23.15 29.77
CA ASP A 573 26.60 22.06 30.22
C ASP A 573 25.20 22.17 29.60
N PHE A 574 24.74 21.08 28.96
CA PHE A 574 23.32 20.84 28.73
C PHE A 574 22.93 19.50 29.36
N SER A 575 22.85 19.49 30.69
CA SER A 575 21.92 18.61 31.38
C SER A 575 20.50 19.12 31.09
N MET A 576 19.82 18.56 30.09
CA MET A 576 18.38 18.76 29.93
C MET A 576 17.66 17.44 30.19
N SER A 577 17.18 17.36 31.44
CA SER A 577 16.04 16.60 31.93
C SER A 577 15.09 16.13 30.82
N MET A 578 15.00 14.82 30.62
CA MET A 578 13.87 14.16 29.98
C MET A 578 12.64 14.30 30.87
N ALA A 579 11.88 15.38 30.68
CA ALA A 579 10.50 15.51 31.12
C ALA A 579 9.87 16.70 30.41
N ASP A 580 9.17 16.43 29.31
CA ASP A 580 7.86 17.00 28.99
C ASP A 580 7.41 16.47 27.62
N ASP A 581 6.59 15.42 27.67
CA ASP A 581 5.90 14.79 26.55
C ASP A 581 4.85 15.75 25.96
N ALA A 582 5.16 16.29 24.78
CA ALA A 582 4.25 17.08 23.96
C ALA A 582 4.23 16.60 22.50
N PHE A 583 4.16 15.28 22.26
CA PHE A 583 3.93 14.72 20.93
C PHE A 583 3.00 13.51 20.99
N GLY A 584 1.74 13.70 20.58
CA GLY A 584 0.74 12.64 20.38
C GLY A 584 0.97 11.79 19.13
N ILE A 585 2.23 11.44 18.86
CA ILE A 585 2.59 10.31 17.99
C ILE A 585 2.83 9.18 18.98
N LEU A 586 2.01 8.12 18.94
CA LEU A 586 2.29 6.89 19.69
C LEU A 586 3.77 6.54 19.47
N PRO A 587 4.59 6.36 20.52
CA PRO A 587 5.96 5.97 20.32
C PRO A 587 5.95 4.70 19.48
N VAL A 588 6.90 4.60 18.54
CA VAL A 588 7.39 3.30 18.09
C VAL A 588 8.02 2.67 19.33
N THR A 589 7.18 2.12 20.21
CA THR A 589 7.63 1.60 21.48
C THR A 589 8.43 0.34 21.19
N ASP A 590 9.66 0.26 21.71
CA ASP A 590 10.42 -0.98 21.91
C ASP A 590 9.69 -2.01 22.79
N ASN A 591 8.43 -1.74 23.16
CA ASN A 591 7.63 -2.57 24.04
C ASN A 591 6.78 -3.56 23.22
N TYR A 592 7.45 -4.64 22.82
CA TYR A 592 6.89 -5.81 22.16
C TYR A 592 6.02 -6.68 23.07
N ASN A 593 5.24 -6.12 23.99
CA ASN A 593 4.39 -6.91 24.90
C ASN A 593 3.31 -7.72 24.15
N TRP A 594 2.87 -7.25 22.98
CA TRP A 594 2.00 -8.01 22.08
C TRP A 594 2.71 -9.21 21.42
N LEU A 595 4.04 -9.21 21.40
CA LEU A 595 4.91 -10.27 20.90
C LEU A 595 5.08 -11.39 21.94
N GLN A 596 4.79 -11.15 23.23
CA GLN A 596 4.74 -12.22 24.23
C GLN A 596 3.52 -13.13 24.04
N ASN A 597 2.37 -12.57 23.69
CA ASN A 597 1.19 -13.35 23.28
C ASN A 597 1.41 -14.14 21.96
N LEU A 598 2.46 -13.80 21.21
CA LEU A 598 2.90 -14.49 19.99
C LEU A 598 3.84 -15.69 20.28
N LEU A 599 4.51 -15.73 21.44
CA LEU A 599 5.55 -16.72 21.74
C LEU A 599 5.04 -18.07 22.25
N GLY A 600 3.75 -18.21 22.62
CA GLY A 600 3.22 -19.48 23.11
C GLY A 600 4.00 -20.07 24.29
N MET A 601 4.60 -19.23 25.13
CA MET A 601 5.17 -19.66 26.40
C MET A 601 4.04 -19.62 27.44
N GLU A 602 3.26 -20.69 27.54
CA GLU A 602 2.55 -20.96 28.79
C GLU A 602 3.61 -21.08 29.88
N HIS A 603 3.46 -20.29 30.95
CA HIS A 603 4.22 -20.48 32.18
C HIS A 603 3.94 -21.89 32.72
N THR A 604 4.79 -22.86 32.41
CA THR A 604 4.93 -24.07 33.23
C THR A 604 5.86 -23.75 34.39
N SER A 605 5.34 -22.99 35.36
CA SER A 605 5.93 -22.87 36.68
C SER A 605 5.03 -23.57 37.68
N ASP A 606 5.10 -24.91 37.72
CA ASP A 606 4.66 -25.72 38.86
C ASP A 606 5.15 -27.17 38.69
N ILE A 607 6.45 -27.40 38.93
CA ILE A 607 6.93 -28.64 39.57
C ILE A 607 8.07 -28.23 40.50
N MET A 608 7.74 -28.06 41.78
CA MET A 608 8.71 -28.13 42.88
C MET A 608 9.20 -29.57 42.99
N ASP A 609 10.52 -29.76 43.00
CA ASP A 609 11.17 -30.94 43.58
C ASP A 609 10.95 -30.94 45.10
N PRO A 610 10.51 -32.05 45.70
CA PRO A 610 10.91 -32.43 47.03
C PRO A 610 11.88 -33.62 46.95
N LEU A 611 13.05 -33.39 47.53
CA LEU A 611 14.08 -34.33 47.97
C LEU A 611 13.56 -35.71 48.42
N ASN A 612 14.42 -36.71 48.17
CA ASN A 612 14.65 -37.91 48.99
C ASN A 612 13.41 -38.65 49.52
N ASP A 613 13.18 -39.86 49.00
CA ASP A 613 13.09 -41.04 49.87
C ASP A 613 13.25 -42.34 49.05
N PHE A 614 14.25 -43.12 49.47
CA PHE A 614 14.36 -44.59 49.46
C PHE A 614 14.09 -45.42 48.18
N LEU A 615 15.17 -46.15 47.83
CA LEU A 615 15.31 -47.40 47.05
C LEU A 615 15.43 -47.30 45.53
#